data_AF-A0A8I0AEV7-F1
#
_entry.id   AF-A0A8I0AEV7-F1
#
_cell.length_a   1.000
_cell.length_b   1.000
_cell.length_c   1.000
_cell.angle_alpha   90.00
_cell.angle_beta   90.00
_cell.angle_gamma   90.00
#
_symmetry.space_group_name_H-M   'P 1'
#
loop_
_entity.id
_entity.type
_entity.pdbx_description
1 polymer ?
#
loop_
_entity_poly.entity_id
_entity_poly.type
_entity_poly.pdbx_seq_one_letter_code
_entity_poly.pdbx_strand_id
1 'polypeptide(L)'
;MSLWGLYPFGGGAEIGHIGAYGERESTIALEAVLEAQRHLERNGEKTIITREMDEYISASKRKGIIKDSEIEILVIFRMNSSDDINIKGVKVAYVNRTGDMEYLAQLIKCEIQSELNTADCGVINESNLYKDINCNAVIVYGEYISNIKVMENFDSKKYGYMVAKACLAYKDKVLLSSERMVPKKMQKRAYRVCVGYYKDYDSAMDKVLQLNEDGVKDAYVVPYEGN
;
A
#
# COMPACT_ATOMS: atom_id res chain seq x y z
N MET A 1 14.56 -7.16 -0.42
CA MET A 1 13.74 -6.40 0.55
C MET A 1 14.18 -4.97 0.41
N SER A 2 13.28 -4.08 0.02
CA SER A 2 13.57 -2.66 -0.14
C SER A 2 12.95 -1.82 0.97
N LEU A 3 13.52 -0.63 1.19
CA LEU A 3 12.96 0.38 2.07
C LEU A 3 12.18 1.43 1.28
N TRP A 4 10.86 1.43 1.42
CA TRP A 4 9.94 2.36 0.77
C TRP A 4 9.62 3.54 1.68
N GLY A 5 9.69 4.75 1.15
CA GLY A 5 9.10 5.93 1.78
C GLY A 5 7.67 6.09 1.29
N LEU A 6 6.68 6.19 2.18
CA LEU A 6 5.30 6.50 1.81
C LEU A 6 4.93 7.86 2.37
N TYR A 7 4.49 8.76 1.50
CA TYR A 7 4.19 10.13 1.85
C TYR A 7 2.72 10.44 1.49
N PRO A 8 1.82 10.49 2.49
CA PRO A 8 0.48 11.00 2.28
C PRO A 8 0.52 12.53 2.30
N PHE A 9 0.09 13.17 1.21
CA PHE A 9 0.12 14.62 1.12
C PHE A 9 -0.73 15.31 2.20
N GLY A 10 -0.32 16.51 2.61
CA GLY A 10 -1.06 17.35 3.54
C GLY A 10 -1.13 16.82 4.98
N GLY A 11 -2.23 17.13 5.67
CA GLY A 11 -2.54 16.78 7.05
C GLY A 11 -2.82 18.01 7.93
N GLY A 12 -3.77 17.90 8.86
CA GLY A 12 -4.17 18.99 9.74
C GLY A 12 -4.62 20.24 8.97
N ALA A 13 -3.84 21.32 9.07
CA ALA A 13 -4.11 22.58 8.36
C ALA A 13 -3.82 22.53 6.84
N GLU A 14 -3.00 21.59 6.37
CA GLU A 14 -2.69 21.41 4.94
C GLU A 14 -3.65 20.37 4.34
N ILE A 15 -4.89 20.78 4.05
CA ILE A 15 -5.96 19.85 3.64
C ILE A 15 -5.85 19.35 2.18
N GLY A 16 -5.13 20.09 1.34
CA GLY A 16 -5.07 19.85 -0.10
C GLY A 16 -6.36 20.22 -0.82
N HIS A 17 -6.71 19.48 -1.87
CA HIS A 17 -7.97 19.66 -2.58
C HIS A 17 -9.17 19.19 -1.72
N ILE A 18 -10.29 19.91 -1.83
CA ILE A 18 -11.57 19.52 -1.21
C ILE A 18 -12.50 18.99 -2.31
N GLY A 19 -13.03 17.78 -2.11
CA GLY A 19 -14.01 17.15 -2.98
C GLY A 19 -15.41 17.73 -2.85
N ALA A 20 -16.28 17.35 -3.77
CA ALA A 20 -17.64 17.87 -3.83
C ALA A 20 -18.50 17.52 -2.59
N TYR A 21 -18.19 16.45 -1.86
CA TYR A 21 -18.87 16.09 -0.60
C TYR A 21 -18.06 16.48 0.65
N GLY A 22 -17.02 17.31 0.50
CA GLY A 22 -16.20 17.81 1.60
C GLY A 22 -15.03 16.90 2.00
N GLU A 23 -14.76 15.84 1.24
CA GLU A 23 -13.59 14.99 1.44
C GLU A 23 -12.31 15.81 1.24
N ARG A 24 -11.32 15.56 2.09
CA ARG A 24 -10.01 16.22 2.00
C ARG A 24 -9.03 15.28 1.32
N GLU A 25 -8.26 15.80 0.36
CA GLU A 25 -7.15 15.06 -0.26
C GLU A 25 -6.23 14.47 0.81
N SER A 26 -5.94 15.22 1.88
CA SER A 26 -5.08 14.75 2.97
C SER A 26 -5.64 13.51 3.70
N THR A 27 -6.95 13.37 3.80
CA THR A 27 -7.62 12.22 4.42
C THR A 27 -7.54 11.00 3.50
N ILE A 28 -7.88 11.18 2.21
CA ILE A 28 -7.78 10.11 1.20
C ILE A 28 -6.34 9.60 1.09
N ALA A 29 -5.37 10.51 1.00
CA ALA A 29 -3.97 10.16 0.88
C ALA A 29 -3.46 9.39 2.11
N LEU A 30 -3.89 9.77 3.32
CA LEU A 30 -3.52 9.05 4.55
C LEU A 30 -4.06 7.61 4.55
N GLU A 31 -5.35 7.45 4.25
CA GLU A 31 -5.98 6.12 4.22
C GLU A 31 -5.32 5.21 3.17
N ALA A 32 -5.04 5.75 1.98
CA ALA A 32 -4.33 5.04 0.93
C ALA A 32 -2.91 4.63 1.36
N VAL A 33 -2.16 5.51 1.99
CA VAL A 33 -0.80 5.19 2.48
C VAL A 33 -0.80 4.09 3.51
N LEU A 34 -1.71 4.15 4.49
CA LEU A 34 -1.79 3.12 5.54
C LEU A 34 -2.14 1.76 4.95
N GLU A 35 -3.01 1.73 3.95
CA GLU A 35 -3.32 0.48 3.25
C GLU A 35 -2.15 -0.02 2.40
N ALA A 36 -1.45 0.87 1.71
CA ALA A 36 -0.26 0.52 0.94
C ALA A 36 0.85 -0.04 1.85
N GLN A 37 1.11 0.62 2.98
CA GLN A 37 2.04 0.19 4.03
C GLN A 37 1.71 -1.24 4.47
N ARG A 38 0.45 -1.47 4.83
CA ARG A 38 -0.04 -2.77 5.29
C ARG A 38 0.23 -3.87 4.27
N HIS A 39 0.12 -3.60 2.97
CA HIS A 39 0.39 -4.57 1.92
C HIS A 39 1.88 -4.78 1.66
N LEU A 40 2.66 -3.71 1.64
CA LEU A 40 4.11 -3.78 1.44
C LEU A 40 4.79 -4.56 2.59
N GLU A 41 4.51 -4.20 3.85
CA GLU A 41 5.09 -4.87 5.02
C GLU A 41 4.70 -6.35 5.10
N ARG A 42 3.44 -6.68 4.78
CA ARG A 42 2.98 -8.08 4.71
C ARG A 42 3.73 -8.92 3.68
N ASN A 43 4.24 -8.31 2.62
CA ASN A 43 4.98 -8.98 1.56
C ASN A 43 6.51 -8.83 1.74
N GLY A 44 6.96 -8.55 2.98
CA GLY A 44 8.37 -8.54 3.37
C GLY A 44 9.16 -7.36 2.82
N GLU A 45 8.49 -6.25 2.51
CA GLU A 45 9.12 -4.94 2.29
C GLU A 45 9.18 -4.17 3.61
N LYS A 46 10.07 -3.17 3.69
CA LYS A 46 10.10 -2.22 4.81
C LYS A 46 9.51 -0.89 4.35
N THR A 47 8.85 -0.18 5.26
CA THR A 47 8.24 1.11 4.97
C THR A 47 8.53 2.13 6.06
N ILE A 48 8.69 3.39 5.66
CA ILE A 48 8.68 4.56 6.54
C ILE A 48 7.58 5.48 6.03
N ILE A 49 6.66 5.88 6.91
CA ILE A 49 5.58 6.81 6.56
C ILE A 49 5.84 8.18 7.17
N THR A 50 5.60 9.26 6.41
CA THR A 50 5.94 10.60 6.92
C THR A 50 5.00 11.09 8.01
N ARG A 51 3.77 10.55 8.07
CA ARG A 51 2.77 10.75 9.15
C ARG A 51 1.80 9.57 9.19
N GLU A 52 1.29 9.26 10.38
CA GLU A 52 0.31 8.18 10.60
C GLU A 52 -1.09 8.68 10.97
N MET A 53 -1.20 9.98 11.27
CA MET A 53 -2.43 10.62 11.75
C MET A 53 -2.75 11.87 10.93
N ASP A 54 -3.95 12.42 11.13
CA ASP A 54 -4.34 13.72 10.55
C ASP A 54 -3.69 14.88 11.33
N GLU A 55 -2.40 15.06 11.11
CA GLU A 55 -1.60 16.12 11.70
C GLU A 55 -0.86 16.93 10.64
N TYR A 56 -0.68 18.22 10.91
CA TYR A 56 0.17 19.06 10.09
C TYR A 56 1.63 18.81 10.43
N ILE A 57 2.42 18.42 9.43
CA ILE A 57 3.87 18.29 9.53
C ILE A 57 4.50 19.31 8.60
N SER A 58 5.42 20.14 9.10
CA SER A 58 6.08 21.14 8.26
C SER A 58 6.89 20.49 7.12
N ALA A 59 7.03 21.22 6.01
CA ALA A 59 7.84 20.75 4.89
C ALA A 59 9.29 20.41 5.30
N SER A 60 9.87 21.17 6.23
CA SER A 60 11.22 20.89 6.77
C SER A 60 11.26 19.56 7.53
N LYS A 61 10.27 19.28 8.40
CA LYS A 61 10.20 18.01 9.13
C LYS A 61 9.98 16.82 8.19
N ARG A 62 9.12 16.95 7.18
CA ARG A 62 8.93 15.91 6.14
C ARG A 62 10.23 15.63 5.37
N LYS A 63 10.94 16.69 4.97
CA LYS A 63 12.25 16.57 4.31
C LYS A 63 13.28 15.89 5.21
N GLY A 64 13.30 16.23 6.50
CA GLY A 64 14.16 15.57 7.50
C GLY A 64 13.90 14.07 7.55
N ILE A 65 12.65 13.64 7.72
CA ILE A 65 12.27 12.21 7.71
C ILE A 65 12.78 11.52 6.43
N ILE A 66 12.54 12.11 5.26
CA ILE A 66 12.94 11.50 3.98
C ILE A 66 14.47 11.45 3.83
N LYS A 67 15.17 12.52 4.20
CA LYS A 67 16.62 12.66 4.03
C LYS A 67 17.42 11.81 5.02
N ASP A 68 16.94 11.73 6.26
CA ASP A 68 17.62 11.01 7.34
C ASP A 68 17.35 9.49 7.28
N SER A 69 16.52 9.05 6.33
CA SER A 69 16.20 7.65 6.08
C SER A 69 16.96 7.12 4.86
N GLU A 70 17.35 5.85 4.88
CA GLU A 70 17.92 5.14 3.71
C GLU A 70 16.83 4.71 2.70
N ILE A 71 15.83 5.57 2.47
CA ILE A 71 14.70 5.28 1.56
C ILE A 71 15.24 5.09 0.14
N GLU A 72 14.95 3.94 -0.46
CA GLU A 72 15.31 3.65 -1.85
C GLU A 72 14.35 4.32 -2.84
N ILE A 73 13.05 4.25 -2.55
CA ILE A 73 11.98 4.77 -3.41
C ILE A 73 10.91 5.43 -2.54
N LEU A 74 10.60 6.69 -2.84
CA LEU A 74 9.53 7.46 -2.22
C LEU A 74 8.26 7.42 -3.10
N VAL A 75 7.11 7.14 -2.48
CA VAL A 75 5.80 7.17 -3.14
C VAL A 75 4.96 8.25 -2.47
N ILE A 76 4.62 9.30 -3.23
CA ILE A 76 3.79 10.41 -2.75
C ILE A 76 2.36 10.21 -3.23
N PHE A 77 1.43 10.17 -2.30
CA PHE A 77 0.01 9.96 -2.57
C PHE A 77 -0.70 11.32 -2.62
N ARG A 78 -1.26 11.62 -3.79
CA ARG A 78 -2.03 12.82 -4.13
C ARG A 78 -3.37 12.44 -4.76
N MET A 79 -4.25 13.41 -4.89
CA MET A 79 -5.43 13.35 -5.76
C MET A 79 -5.34 14.43 -6.84
N ASN A 80 -5.90 14.15 -8.02
CA ASN A 80 -6.09 15.21 -9.01
C ASN A 80 -7.27 16.12 -8.61
N SER A 81 -7.29 17.32 -9.17
CA SER A 81 -8.44 18.23 -9.09
C SER A 81 -8.44 19.17 -10.30
N SER A 82 -9.62 19.63 -10.69
CA SER A 82 -9.84 20.60 -11.76
C SER A 82 -11.12 21.38 -11.52
N ASP A 83 -11.17 22.60 -12.05
CA ASP A 83 -12.39 23.41 -12.10
C ASP A 83 -13.48 22.75 -12.97
N ASP A 84 -13.09 21.94 -13.97
CA ASP A 84 -14.05 21.09 -14.70
C ASP A 84 -14.29 19.78 -13.93
N ILE A 85 -15.44 19.73 -13.25
CA ILE A 85 -15.90 18.61 -12.43
C ILE A 85 -16.17 17.33 -13.23
N ASN A 86 -16.13 17.37 -14.57
CA ASN A 86 -16.35 16.20 -15.41
C ASN A 86 -15.05 15.45 -15.74
N ILE A 87 -13.89 16.06 -15.49
CA ILE A 87 -12.60 15.42 -15.74
C ILE A 87 -12.40 14.26 -14.76
N LYS A 88 -11.89 13.15 -15.26
CA LYS A 88 -11.50 11.97 -14.48
C LYS A 88 -10.19 11.43 -15.02
N GLY A 89 -9.55 10.56 -14.25
CA GLY A 89 -8.37 9.83 -14.67
C GLY A 89 -7.21 9.91 -13.70
N VAL A 90 -6.25 9.02 -13.93
CA VAL A 90 -5.04 8.88 -13.12
C VAL A 90 -3.83 9.40 -13.87
N LYS A 91 -2.97 10.14 -13.17
CA LYS A 91 -1.69 10.64 -13.68
C LYS A 91 -0.58 10.28 -12.69
N VAL A 92 0.52 9.73 -13.16
CA VAL A 92 1.65 9.40 -12.28
C VAL A 92 2.89 10.14 -12.75
N ALA A 93 3.45 10.97 -11.88
CA ALA A 93 4.71 11.62 -12.15
C ALA A 93 5.88 10.84 -11.56
N TYR A 94 7.06 10.98 -12.13
CA TYR A 94 8.28 10.37 -11.62
C TYR A 94 9.42 11.37 -11.45
N VAL A 95 10.31 11.03 -10.53
CA VAL A 95 11.51 11.77 -10.16
C VAL A 95 12.68 10.79 -10.22
N ASN A 96 13.54 10.97 -11.23
CA ASN A 96 14.74 10.15 -11.37
C ASN A 96 15.92 10.81 -10.66
N ARG A 97 16.60 10.06 -9.79
CA ARG A 97 17.89 10.43 -9.19
C ARG A 97 18.94 9.40 -9.54
N THR A 98 18.60 8.13 -9.37
CA THR A 98 19.45 6.99 -9.68
C THR A 98 18.60 5.84 -10.23
N GLY A 99 18.41 5.79 -11.55
CA GLY A 99 17.64 4.73 -12.21
C GLY A 99 16.42 5.26 -12.95
N ASP A 100 15.49 4.35 -13.28
CA ASP A 100 14.34 4.61 -14.12
C ASP A 100 13.01 4.38 -13.36
N MET A 101 12.46 5.48 -12.82
CA MET A 101 11.15 5.47 -12.16
C MET A 101 9.97 5.57 -13.13
N GLU A 102 10.22 5.76 -14.43
CA GLU A 102 9.15 5.78 -15.43
C GLU A 102 8.43 4.43 -15.48
N TYR A 103 9.20 3.33 -15.37
CA TYR A 103 8.62 1.99 -15.31
C TYR A 103 7.69 1.79 -14.11
N LEU A 104 8.12 2.18 -12.89
CA LEU A 104 7.27 2.10 -11.71
C LEU A 104 6.03 2.99 -11.85
N ALA A 105 6.18 4.21 -12.38
CA ALA A 105 5.07 5.11 -12.61
C ALA A 105 4.04 4.53 -13.59
N GLN A 106 4.52 3.89 -14.66
CA GLN A 106 3.66 3.20 -15.63
C GLN A 106 2.92 2.01 -15.00
N LEU A 107 3.59 1.20 -14.16
CA LEU A 107 2.95 0.10 -13.44
C LEU A 107 1.82 0.59 -12.53
N ILE A 108 2.09 1.62 -11.71
CA ILE A 108 1.10 2.19 -10.78
C ILE A 108 -0.10 2.72 -11.57
N LYS A 109 0.16 3.47 -12.64
CA LYS A 109 -0.89 4.04 -13.48
C LYS A 109 -1.77 2.95 -14.10
N CYS A 110 -1.17 1.92 -14.70
CA CYS A 110 -1.91 0.81 -15.32
C CYS A 110 -2.77 0.05 -14.30
N GLU A 111 -2.24 -0.17 -13.10
CA GLU A 111 -2.95 -0.86 -12.02
C GLU A 111 -4.20 -0.07 -11.60
N ILE A 112 -4.05 1.24 -11.36
CA ILE A 112 -5.18 2.11 -11.00
C ILE A 112 -6.20 2.22 -12.14
N GLN A 113 -5.72 2.42 -13.36
CA GLN A 113 -6.57 2.56 -14.54
C GLN A 113 -7.45 1.32 -14.75
N SER A 114 -6.85 0.13 -14.63
CA SER A 114 -7.53 -1.14 -14.91
C SER A 114 -8.60 -1.45 -13.86
N GLU A 115 -8.27 -1.30 -12.58
CA GLU A 115 -9.17 -1.63 -11.47
C GLU A 115 -10.31 -0.61 -11.30
N LEU A 116 -10.05 0.67 -11.58
CA LEU A 116 -11.09 1.72 -11.50
C LEU A 116 -11.83 1.95 -12.82
N ASN A 117 -11.42 1.32 -13.92
CA ASN A 117 -11.93 1.57 -15.28
C ASN A 117 -11.97 3.07 -15.62
N THR A 118 -10.86 3.76 -15.36
CA THR A 118 -10.77 5.21 -15.50
C THR A 118 -9.94 5.66 -16.70
N ALA A 119 -9.88 6.97 -16.94
CA ALA A 119 -9.05 7.56 -17.98
C ALA A 119 -7.56 7.52 -17.63
N ASP A 120 -6.73 7.28 -18.64
CA ASP A 120 -5.28 7.38 -18.57
C ASP A 120 -4.85 8.82 -18.87
N CYS A 121 -4.31 9.52 -17.88
CA CYS A 121 -3.78 10.88 -18.03
C CYS A 121 -2.24 10.89 -18.18
N GLY A 122 -1.62 9.73 -18.37
CA GLY A 122 -0.22 9.57 -18.72
C GLY A 122 0.75 9.50 -17.55
N VAL A 123 2.02 9.29 -17.93
CA VAL A 123 3.19 9.34 -17.05
C VAL A 123 4.01 10.57 -17.42
N ILE A 124 4.45 11.35 -16.43
CA ILE A 124 5.21 12.60 -16.68
C ILE A 124 6.47 12.69 -15.81
N ASN A 125 7.51 13.34 -16.33
CA ASN A 125 8.73 13.61 -15.58
C ASN A 125 8.62 14.95 -14.81
N GLU A 126 8.60 14.89 -13.48
CA GLU A 126 8.55 16.07 -12.61
C GLU A 126 9.82 16.25 -11.77
N SER A 127 10.94 15.69 -12.23
CA SER A 127 12.24 15.80 -11.55
C SER A 127 12.64 17.24 -11.24
N ASN A 128 12.29 18.18 -12.14
CA ASN A 128 12.53 19.62 -11.99
C ASN A 128 11.57 20.33 -11.03
N LEU A 129 10.39 19.78 -10.77
CA LEU A 129 9.45 20.31 -9.79
C LEU A 129 9.85 19.88 -8.38
N TYR A 130 10.34 18.65 -8.25
CA TYR A 130 10.71 18.02 -6.97
C TYR A 130 12.22 17.98 -6.74
N LYS A 131 12.95 19.07 -7.04
CA LYS A 131 14.41 19.14 -6.90
C LYS A 131 14.92 18.83 -5.49
N ASP A 132 14.13 19.15 -4.48
CA ASP A 132 14.47 18.95 -3.07
C ASP A 132 14.37 17.49 -2.61
N ILE A 133 13.82 16.60 -3.44
CA ILE A 133 13.78 15.16 -3.16
C ILE A 133 15.09 14.55 -3.68
N ASN A 134 15.86 13.94 -2.79
CA ASN A 134 17.19 13.41 -3.08
C ASN A 134 17.20 11.91 -3.44
N CYS A 135 16.09 11.21 -3.25
CA CYS A 135 15.90 9.81 -3.64
C CYS A 135 15.02 9.69 -4.88
N ASN A 136 14.94 8.49 -5.46
CA ASN A 136 13.97 8.20 -6.49
C ASN A 136 12.56 8.34 -5.94
N ALA A 137 11.64 8.92 -6.74
CA ALA A 137 10.27 9.06 -6.30
C ALA A 137 9.25 8.91 -7.43
N VAL A 138 8.04 8.54 -7.04
CA VAL A 138 6.84 8.63 -7.86
C VAL A 138 5.79 9.45 -7.11
N ILE A 139 5.07 10.27 -7.84
CA ILE A 139 3.94 11.06 -7.33
C ILE A 139 2.70 10.54 -8.02
N VAL A 140 1.86 9.88 -7.25
CA VAL A 140 0.63 9.28 -7.73
C VAL A 140 -0.46 10.33 -7.55
N TYR A 141 -0.84 10.98 -8.64
CA TYR A 141 -2.07 11.77 -8.68
C TYR A 141 -3.19 10.79 -9.01
N GLY A 142 -3.90 10.36 -7.97
CA GLY A 142 -5.06 9.49 -8.10
C GLY A 142 -6.18 10.16 -8.89
N GLU A 143 -7.39 9.67 -8.69
CA GLU A 143 -8.56 10.24 -9.36
C GLU A 143 -8.80 11.72 -9.08
N TYR A 144 -9.69 12.32 -9.88
CA TYR A 144 -10.12 13.70 -9.70
C TYR A 144 -11.10 13.82 -8.54
N ILE A 145 -10.63 14.33 -7.40
CA ILE A 145 -11.48 14.55 -6.21
C ILE A 145 -12.61 15.56 -6.48
N SER A 146 -12.44 16.43 -7.48
CA SER A 146 -13.48 17.37 -7.92
C SER A 146 -14.61 16.69 -8.71
N ASN A 147 -14.42 15.45 -9.17
CA ASN A 147 -15.42 14.72 -9.95
C ASN A 147 -16.37 13.92 -9.07
N ILE A 148 -17.61 14.40 -8.98
CA ILE A 148 -18.68 13.82 -8.15
C ILE A 148 -18.89 12.34 -8.45
N LYS A 149 -19.01 11.96 -9.73
CA LYS A 149 -19.31 10.57 -10.15
C LYS A 149 -18.16 9.61 -9.82
N VAL A 150 -16.94 10.12 -9.87
CA VAL A 150 -15.76 9.34 -9.47
C VAL A 150 -15.79 9.13 -7.96
N MET A 151 -16.02 10.20 -7.20
CA MET A 151 -16.02 10.15 -5.74
C MET A 151 -17.18 9.32 -5.15
N GLU A 152 -18.31 9.18 -5.84
CA GLU A 152 -19.42 8.29 -5.42
C GLU A 152 -18.98 6.84 -5.17
N ASN A 153 -17.95 6.36 -5.89
CA ASN A 153 -17.49 4.97 -5.82
C ASN A 153 -16.00 4.87 -5.48
N PHE A 154 -15.33 5.98 -5.20
CA PHE A 154 -13.90 5.99 -4.90
C PHE A 154 -13.63 5.41 -3.52
N ASP A 155 -12.65 4.53 -3.43
CA ASP A 155 -12.24 3.88 -2.19
C ASP A 155 -10.74 4.10 -1.99
N SER A 156 -10.37 4.89 -0.97
CA SER A 156 -8.97 5.21 -0.69
C SER A 156 -8.14 3.97 -0.35
N LYS A 157 -8.73 2.93 0.24
CA LYS A 157 -8.01 1.67 0.52
C LYS A 157 -7.72 0.93 -0.76
N LYS A 158 -8.69 0.84 -1.69
CA LYS A 158 -8.42 0.29 -3.02
C LYS A 158 -7.31 1.07 -3.72
N TYR A 159 -7.31 2.39 -3.58
CA TYR A 159 -6.22 3.22 -4.10
C TYR A 159 -4.85 2.82 -3.52
N GLY A 160 -4.73 2.73 -2.19
CA GLY A 160 -3.52 2.24 -1.53
C GLY A 160 -3.10 0.84 -1.95
N TYR A 161 -4.07 -0.07 -2.08
CA TYR A 161 -3.87 -1.45 -2.52
C TYR A 161 -3.27 -1.52 -3.93
N MET A 162 -3.82 -0.78 -4.89
CA MET A 162 -3.33 -0.73 -6.27
C MET A 162 -1.90 -0.22 -6.35
N VAL A 163 -1.60 0.86 -5.60
CA VAL A 163 -0.24 1.39 -5.53
C VAL A 163 0.73 0.35 -4.95
N ALA A 164 0.37 -0.32 -3.85
CA ALA A 164 1.20 -1.37 -3.27
C ALA A 164 1.39 -2.58 -4.20
N LYS A 165 0.35 -2.99 -4.94
CA LYS A 165 0.42 -4.07 -5.92
C LYS A 165 1.44 -3.76 -7.01
N ALA A 166 1.42 -2.54 -7.56
CA ALA A 166 2.40 -2.09 -8.54
C ALA A 166 3.83 -1.98 -7.97
N CYS A 167 3.98 -1.48 -6.73
CA CYS A 167 5.28 -1.43 -6.04
C CYS A 167 5.87 -2.83 -5.83
N LEU A 168 5.04 -3.82 -5.48
CA LEU A 168 5.49 -5.22 -5.34
C LEU A 168 5.86 -5.83 -6.69
N ALA A 169 5.05 -5.60 -7.74
CA ALA A 169 5.36 -6.04 -9.09
C ALA A 169 6.69 -5.47 -9.59
N TYR A 170 6.99 -4.20 -9.29
CA TYR A 170 8.28 -3.58 -9.59
C TYR A 170 9.48 -4.26 -8.90
N LYS A 171 9.25 -4.98 -7.79
CA LYS A 171 10.26 -5.77 -7.08
C LYS A 171 10.17 -7.28 -7.39
N ASP A 172 9.51 -7.64 -8.48
CA ASP A 172 9.26 -9.02 -8.90
C ASP A 172 8.56 -9.86 -7.81
N LYS A 173 7.73 -9.21 -6.98
CA LYS A 173 6.93 -9.84 -5.93
C LYS A 173 5.46 -9.89 -6.33
N VAL A 174 4.83 -11.03 -6.04
CA VAL A 174 3.38 -11.20 -6.19
C VAL A 174 2.72 -10.79 -4.88
N LEU A 175 1.65 -9.97 -4.98
CA LEU A 175 0.86 -9.59 -3.81
C LEU A 175 0.13 -10.82 -3.26
N LEU A 176 0.42 -11.20 -2.02
CA LEU A 176 -0.35 -12.22 -1.30
C LEU A 176 -1.78 -11.72 -1.07
N SER A 177 -2.72 -12.26 -1.86
CA SER A 177 -4.14 -11.88 -1.82
C SER A 177 -4.96 -12.67 -0.80
N SER A 178 -4.37 -13.70 -0.18
CA SER A 178 -5.05 -14.50 0.85
C SER A 178 -5.54 -13.60 1.97
N GLU A 179 -6.83 -13.69 2.28
CA GLU A 179 -7.41 -13.00 3.44
C GLU A 179 -6.60 -13.34 4.69
N ARG A 180 -6.39 -12.34 5.55
CA ARG A 180 -5.83 -12.58 6.87
C ARG A 180 -6.78 -13.60 7.52
N MET A 181 -6.32 -14.81 7.83
CA MET A 181 -6.92 -15.54 8.95
C MET A 181 -6.77 -14.61 10.14
N VAL A 182 -7.82 -13.86 10.48
CA VAL A 182 -7.82 -13.04 11.68
C VAL A 182 -7.51 -14.02 12.80
N PRO A 183 -6.37 -13.87 13.52
CA PRO A 183 -6.13 -14.72 14.67
C PRO A 183 -7.35 -14.56 15.57
N LYS A 184 -8.13 -15.63 15.76
CA LYS A 184 -9.29 -15.58 16.66
C LYS A 184 -8.77 -15.00 17.97
N LYS A 185 -9.36 -13.87 18.43
CA LYS A 185 -8.98 -13.25 19.71
C LYS A 185 -8.88 -14.37 20.74
N MET A 186 -7.69 -14.55 21.30
CA MET A 186 -7.44 -15.64 22.24
C MET A 186 -8.36 -15.45 23.44
N GLN A 187 -9.46 -16.19 23.46
CA GLN A 187 -10.30 -16.27 24.65
C GLN A 187 -9.43 -16.89 25.74
N LYS A 188 -9.51 -16.37 26.97
CA LYS A 188 -8.54 -16.58 28.06
C LYS A 188 -8.29 -18.05 28.49
N ARG A 189 -8.84 -19.04 27.80
CA ARG A 189 -8.43 -20.45 27.87
C ARG A 189 -8.57 -21.10 26.50
N ALA A 190 -7.46 -21.57 25.93
CA ALA A 190 -7.44 -22.48 24.80
C ALA A 190 -6.64 -23.73 25.21
N TYR A 191 -7.10 -24.90 24.77
CA TYR A 191 -6.43 -26.17 24.98
C TYR A 191 -6.01 -26.72 23.63
N ARG A 192 -4.73 -27.02 23.45
CA ARG A 192 -4.22 -27.70 22.25
C ARG A 192 -4.43 -29.19 22.42
N VAL A 193 -5.09 -29.83 21.46
CA VAL A 193 -5.15 -31.29 21.35
C VAL A 193 -4.01 -31.72 20.43
N CYS A 194 -3.04 -32.48 20.96
CA CYS A 194 -1.94 -33.03 20.18
C CYS A 194 -2.33 -34.43 19.69
N VAL A 195 -2.43 -34.60 18.38
CA VAL A 195 -2.94 -35.85 17.78
C VAL A 195 -1.83 -36.88 17.54
N GLY A 196 -0.56 -36.47 17.56
CA GLY A 196 0.57 -37.38 17.42
C GLY A 196 1.92 -36.67 17.47
N TYR A 197 2.99 -37.47 17.40
CA TYR A 197 4.38 -37.02 17.26
C TYR A 197 4.98 -37.70 16.02
N TYR A 198 5.61 -36.90 15.17
CA TYR A 198 6.16 -37.31 13.88
C TYR A 198 7.58 -36.79 13.77
N LYS A 199 8.48 -37.60 13.20
CA LYS A 199 9.91 -37.26 13.08
C LYS A 199 10.20 -36.33 11.90
N ASP A 200 9.35 -36.37 10.89
CA ASP A 200 9.42 -35.57 9.66
C ASP A 200 8.13 -34.80 9.43
N TYR A 201 8.24 -33.71 8.69
CA TYR A 201 7.14 -32.79 8.42
C TYR A 201 6.06 -33.43 7.54
N ASP A 202 6.47 -34.23 6.55
CA ASP A 202 5.55 -34.80 5.55
C ASP A 202 4.58 -35.78 6.22
N SER A 203 5.09 -36.67 7.08
CA SER A 203 4.24 -37.58 7.87
C SER A 203 3.27 -36.83 8.80
N ALA A 204 3.70 -35.69 9.35
CA ALA A 204 2.84 -34.84 10.18
C ALA A 204 1.74 -34.17 9.33
N MET A 205 2.07 -33.75 8.12
CA MET A 205 1.15 -33.11 7.19
C MET A 205 0.12 -34.09 6.62
N ASP A 206 0.54 -35.30 6.27
CA ASP A 206 -0.37 -36.37 5.82
C ASP A 206 -1.44 -36.66 6.88
N LYS A 207 -1.04 -36.68 8.16
CA LYS A 207 -2.02 -36.83 9.25
C LYS A 207 -2.96 -35.63 9.35
N VAL A 208 -2.46 -34.41 9.16
CA VAL A 208 -3.29 -33.20 9.15
C VAL A 208 -4.33 -33.26 8.03
N LEU A 209 -3.95 -33.70 6.82
CA LEU A 209 -4.87 -33.88 5.70
C LEU A 209 -5.95 -34.90 6.02
N GLN A 210 -5.57 -36.07 6.53
CA GLN A 210 -6.53 -37.10 6.96
C GLN A 210 -7.51 -36.57 8.02
N LEU A 211 -7.03 -35.85 9.03
CA LEU A 211 -7.88 -35.31 10.09
C LEU A 211 -8.87 -34.28 9.55
N ASN A 212 -8.45 -33.45 8.59
CA ASN A 212 -9.35 -32.52 7.93
C ASN A 212 -10.42 -33.26 7.11
N GLU A 213 -10.07 -34.35 6.42
CA GLU A 213 -11.04 -35.24 5.73
C GLU A 213 -12.03 -35.89 6.71
N ASP A 214 -11.54 -36.32 7.88
CA ASP A 214 -12.34 -36.90 8.97
C ASP A 214 -13.20 -35.84 9.70
N GLY A 215 -13.17 -34.58 9.26
CA GLY A 215 -14.03 -33.50 9.75
C GLY A 215 -13.46 -32.69 10.91
N VAL A 216 -12.20 -32.92 11.30
CA VAL A 216 -11.49 -32.06 12.27
C VAL A 216 -11.11 -30.76 11.58
N LYS A 217 -11.84 -29.68 11.88
CA LYS A 217 -11.59 -28.36 11.29
C LYS A 217 -10.33 -27.72 11.89
N ASP A 218 -9.57 -27.03 11.04
CA ASP A 218 -8.38 -26.27 11.40
C ASP A 218 -7.25 -27.13 12.02
N ALA A 219 -7.05 -28.38 11.55
CA ALA A 219 -5.87 -29.15 11.92
C ALA A 219 -4.62 -28.55 11.24
N TYR A 220 -3.52 -28.37 11.99
CA TYR A 220 -2.25 -27.87 11.46
C TYR A 220 -1.04 -28.40 12.25
N VAL A 221 0.12 -28.41 11.58
CA VAL A 221 1.38 -28.84 12.19
C VAL A 221 1.95 -27.71 13.06
N VAL A 222 2.24 -28.02 14.32
CA VAL A 222 3.00 -27.13 15.22
C VAL A 222 4.42 -27.66 15.32
N PRO A 223 5.44 -26.92 14.85
CA PRO A 223 6.83 -27.31 15.01
C PRO A 223 7.16 -27.56 16.48
N TYR A 224 7.84 -28.67 16.76
CA TYR A 224 8.31 -29.01 18.09
C TYR A 224 9.80 -29.34 18.00
N GLU A 225 10.61 -28.56 18.70
CA GLU A 225 12.02 -28.87 18.90
C GLU A 225 12.11 -29.94 19.98
N GLY A 226 12.23 -31.20 19.53
CA GLY A 226 12.58 -32.30 20.42
C GLY A 226 14.08 -32.26 20.73
N ASN A 227 14.45 -32.63 21.96
CA ASN A 227 15.84 -32.91 22.30
C ASN A 227 16.36 -34.15 21.58
#